data_AF-A0A518CG50-F1
#
_entry.id   AF-A0A518CG50-F1
#
_cell.length_a   1.000
_cell.length_b   1.000
_cell.length_c   1.000
_cell.angle_alpha   90.00
_cell.angle_beta   90.00
_cell.angle_gamma   90.00
#
_symmetry.space_group_name_H-M   'P 1'
#
loop_
_entity.id
_entity.type
_entity.pdbx_description
1 polymer ?
#
loop_
_entity_poly.entity_id
_entity_poly.type
_entity_poly.pdbx_seq_one_letter_code
_entity_poly.pdbx_strand_id
1 'polypeptide(L)'
;MWPFRRKSSRPAPTPPAVVELPPQEPDDPFGFGYKNTWWAVPSVDMQAVVTAFGLQNSQPANWRSGIANAYDRSVFVTPAVDGWTLVTGFELPPSNNDVRREVAQPLEELSQTFGEAQVFSTHRIVDYHVWAKAVQGKLIRGYGYLGESGETLWNAGDLTPEEQSLGIAFVDERSLKDEEESYWERDDIQTASEDDVMNVARAWSVAPCDFKNYKPRERKLGILGSHSELFTRFFP
;
A
#
# COMPACT_ATOMS: atom_id res chain seq x y z
N MET A 1 10.04 4.36 53.46
CA MET A 1 10.85 4.80 52.30
C MET A 1 10.97 3.62 51.34
N TRP A 2 10.30 3.69 50.20
CA TRP A 2 10.37 2.69 49.13
C TRP A 2 11.46 3.12 48.14
N PRO A 3 12.39 2.26 47.66
CA PRO A 3 13.40 2.70 46.71
C PRO A 3 12.79 2.87 45.32
N PHE A 4 13.02 4.04 44.72
CA PHE A 4 12.72 4.30 43.31
C PHE A 4 13.52 3.33 42.43
N ARG A 5 12.83 2.39 41.79
CA ARG A 5 13.38 1.57 40.70
C ARG A 5 13.60 2.48 39.50
N ARG A 6 14.85 2.78 39.15
CA ARG A 6 15.21 3.45 37.89
C ARG A 6 14.59 2.65 36.75
N LYS A 7 13.73 3.27 35.93
CA LYS A 7 13.29 2.71 34.65
C LYS A 7 14.55 2.44 33.83
N SER A 8 14.80 1.17 33.54
CA SER A 8 15.76 0.78 32.50
C SER A 8 15.30 1.47 31.22
N SER A 9 16.12 2.40 30.72
CA SER A 9 15.95 2.95 29.38
C SER A 9 16.06 1.78 28.41
N ARG A 10 14.99 1.51 27.64
CA ARG A 10 15.12 0.63 26.48
C ARG A 10 16.25 1.19 25.62
N PRO A 11 17.21 0.37 25.18
CA PRO A 11 18.17 0.82 24.17
C PRO A 11 17.38 1.34 22.97
N ALA A 12 17.85 2.44 22.39
CA ALA A 12 17.29 2.94 21.14
C ALA A 12 17.26 1.79 20.13
N PRO A 13 16.17 1.64 19.33
CA PRO A 13 16.18 0.67 18.25
C PRO A 13 17.41 0.93 17.39
N THR A 14 18.20 -0.11 17.15
CA THR A 14 19.30 -0.05 16.18
C THR A 14 18.68 0.35 14.84
N PRO A 15 19.20 1.36 14.13
CA PRO A 15 18.72 1.67 12.79
C PRO A 15 18.68 0.38 11.97
N PRO A 16 17.62 0.14 11.18
CA PRO A 16 17.55 -1.06 10.35
C PRO A 16 18.84 -1.13 9.52
N ALA A 17 19.49 -2.30 9.55
CA ALA A 17 20.70 -2.52 8.78
C ALA A 17 20.39 -2.25 7.31
N VAL A 18 21.11 -1.32 6.69
CA VAL A 18 21.01 -1.07 5.26
C VAL A 18 21.34 -2.39 4.56
N VAL A 19 20.39 -2.93 3.80
CA VAL A 19 20.65 -4.11 2.97
C VAL A 19 21.62 -3.67 1.88
N GLU A 20 22.83 -4.20 1.87
CA GLU A 20 23.76 -4.00 0.75
C GLU A 20 23.57 -5.14 -0.25
N LEU A 21 23.13 -4.80 -1.46
CA LEU A 21 23.01 -5.78 -2.55
C LEU A 21 24.32 -5.83 -3.35
N PRO A 22 24.76 -7.02 -3.81
CA PRO A 22 25.82 -7.10 -4.82
C PRO A 22 25.35 -6.46 -6.14
N PRO A 23 26.26 -6.19 -7.09
CA PRO A 23 25.86 -5.71 -8.42
C PRO A 23 24.72 -6.54 -9.03
N GLN A 24 23.70 -5.86 -9.55
CA GLN A 24 22.48 -6.49 -10.08
C GLN A 24 22.40 -6.32 -11.59
N GLU A 25 21.87 -7.33 -12.28
CA GLU A 25 21.45 -7.24 -13.68
C GLU A 25 19.91 -7.11 -13.77
N PRO A 26 19.39 -6.31 -14.71
CA PRO A 26 17.95 -6.23 -14.96
C PRO A 26 17.33 -7.59 -15.31
N ASP A 27 16.21 -7.92 -14.66
CA ASP A 27 15.41 -9.12 -14.91
C ASP A 27 13.99 -8.79 -15.38
N ASP A 28 13.18 -9.82 -15.61
CA ASP A 28 11.78 -9.66 -16.00
C ASP A 28 10.91 -9.22 -14.80
N PRO A 29 9.86 -8.43 -15.04
CA PRO A 29 8.90 -8.06 -14.02
C PRO A 29 8.38 -9.27 -13.23
N PHE A 30 8.37 -9.12 -11.91
CA PHE A 30 8.03 -10.18 -10.98
C PHE A 30 6.71 -9.85 -10.28
N GLY A 31 5.78 -10.80 -10.30
CA GLY A 31 4.46 -10.58 -9.73
C GLY A 31 4.46 -10.51 -8.20
N PHE A 32 3.65 -9.61 -7.63
CA PHE A 32 3.50 -9.41 -6.20
C PHE A 32 2.07 -8.94 -5.83
N GLY A 33 1.88 -8.46 -4.60
CA GLY A 33 0.73 -7.66 -4.17
C GLY A 33 0.00 -8.24 -2.97
N TYR A 34 -0.10 -9.56 -2.87
CA TYR A 34 -0.71 -10.21 -1.70
C TYR A 34 0.17 -10.07 -0.47
N LYS A 35 -0.44 -9.85 0.70
CA LYS A 35 0.26 -9.66 2.00
C LYS A 35 1.28 -8.52 1.95
N ASN A 36 0.94 -7.45 1.26
CA ASN A 36 1.82 -6.30 1.07
C ASN A 36 1.00 -5.04 0.76
N THR A 37 1.69 -3.90 0.85
CA THR A 37 1.18 -2.59 0.45
C THR A 37 1.93 -2.11 -0.78
N TRP A 38 1.22 -1.46 -1.70
CA TRP A 38 1.85 -0.73 -2.78
C TRP A 38 1.10 0.54 -3.15
N TRP A 39 1.87 1.53 -3.56
CA TRP A 39 1.41 2.77 -4.12
C TRP A 39 1.73 2.79 -5.62
N ALA A 40 0.88 3.42 -6.42
CA ALA A 40 1.07 3.53 -7.86
C ALA A 40 0.91 4.98 -8.30
N VAL A 41 1.84 5.45 -9.12
CA VAL A 41 1.81 6.79 -9.73
C VAL A 41 2.13 6.71 -11.23
N PRO A 42 1.50 7.53 -12.10
CA PRO A 42 1.69 7.48 -13.54
C PRO A 42 2.96 8.25 -13.94
N SER A 43 4.12 7.69 -13.59
CA SER A 43 5.44 8.26 -13.88
C SER A 43 6.40 7.17 -14.35
N VAL A 44 7.33 7.55 -15.23
CA VAL A 44 8.49 6.73 -15.61
C VAL A 44 9.80 7.22 -14.98
N ASP A 45 9.76 8.37 -14.29
CA ASP A 45 10.88 8.94 -13.54
C ASP A 45 10.91 8.34 -12.13
N MET A 46 11.59 7.21 -11.98
CA MET A 46 11.74 6.55 -10.68
C MET A 46 12.47 7.41 -9.66
N GLN A 47 13.32 8.35 -10.09
CA GLN A 47 14.08 9.18 -9.15
C GLN A 47 13.19 10.26 -8.53
N ALA A 48 12.30 10.85 -9.33
CA ALA A 48 11.25 11.72 -8.81
C ALA A 48 10.34 10.97 -7.83
N VAL A 49 10.02 9.70 -8.09
CA VAL A 49 9.22 8.86 -7.18
C VAL A 49 9.98 8.60 -5.87
N VAL A 50 11.26 8.21 -5.93
CA VAL A 50 12.13 8.04 -4.75
C VAL A 50 12.15 9.31 -3.89
N THR A 51 12.29 10.48 -4.52
CA THR A 51 12.28 11.77 -3.82
C THR A 51 10.92 12.07 -3.19
N ALA A 52 9.82 11.85 -3.91
CA ALA A 52 8.47 12.11 -3.43
C ALA A 52 8.09 11.22 -2.23
N PHE A 53 8.55 9.97 -2.21
CA PHE A 53 8.40 9.05 -1.07
C PHE A 53 9.46 9.25 0.02
N GLY A 54 10.40 10.21 -0.15
CA GLY A 54 11.43 10.51 0.84
C GLY A 54 12.37 9.33 1.16
N LEU A 55 12.53 8.39 0.23
CA LEU A 55 13.31 7.17 0.46
C LEU A 55 14.79 7.51 0.65
N GLN A 56 15.42 6.77 1.56
CA GLN A 56 16.83 6.91 1.91
C GLN A 56 17.61 5.65 1.54
N ASN A 57 18.95 5.73 1.58
CA ASN A 57 19.84 4.60 1.32
C ASN A 57 19.53 3.90 -0.01
N SER A 58 19.20 4.69 -1.03
CA SER A 58 18.74 4.17 -2.31
C SER A 58 19.87 3.45 -3.05
N GLN A 59 19.56 2.25 -3.55
CA GLN A 59 20.47 1.46 -4.38
C GLN A 59 19.71 0.77 -5.52
N PRO A 60 20.36 0.50 -6.67
CA PRO A 60 19.73 -0.25 -7.75
C PRO A 60 19.37 -1.67 -7.32
N ALA A 61 18.19 -2.14 -7.70
CA ALA A 61 17.76 -3.53 -7.49
C ALA A 61 16.97 -4.05 -8.69
N ASN A 62 17.16 -5.32 -9.03
CA ASN A 62 16.30 -5.99 -10.00
C ASN A 62 14.95 -6.37 -9.35
N TRP A 63 13.99 -6.87 -10.10
CA TRP A 63 12.66 -7.20 -9.59
C TRP A 63 12.70 -8.28 -8.51
N ARG A 64 13.44 -9.37 -8.72
CA ARG A 64 13.47 -10.46 -7.74
C ARG A 64 14.03 -10.02 -6.40
N SER A 65 15.18 -9.33 -6.40
CA SER A 65 15.80 -8.81 -5.17
C SER A 65 14.95 -7.70 -4.57
N GLY A 66 14.43 -6.78 -5.40
CA GLY A 66 13.58 -5.67 -4.98
C GLY A 66 12.33 -6.14 -4.24
N ILE A 67 11.56 -7.04 -4.86
CA ILE A 67 10.35 -7.61 -4.28
C ILE A 67 10.68 -8.44 -3.03
N ALA A 68 11.71 -9.29 -3.05
CA ALA A 68 12.08 -10.06 -1.87
C ALA A 68 12.35 -9.17 -0.64
N ASN A 69 13.04 -8.05 -0.82
CA ASN A 69 13.33 -7.10 0.25
C ASN A 69 12.11 -6.22 0.62
N ALA A 70 11.20 -5.95 -0.33
CA ALA A 70 9.95 -5.25 -0.06
C ALA A 70 9.02 -6.03 0.89
N TYR A 71 9.04 -7.36 0.81
CA TYR A 71 8.31 -8.24 1.72
C TYR A 71 9.00 -8.44 3.09
N ASP A 72 10.20 -7.88 3.28
CA ASP A 72 10.92 -7.91 4.54
C ASP A 72 10.88 -6.52 5.20
N ARG A 73 11.88 -5.66 4.95
CA ARG A 73 12.07 -4.37 5.66
C ARG A 73 12.55 -3.24 4.76
N SER A 74 12.28 -3.33 3.47
CA SER A 74 12.69 -2.29 2.51
C SER A 74 11.49 -1.84 1.69
N VAL A 75 11.69 -0.75 0.96
CA VAL A 75 10.77 -0.24 -0.04
C VAL A 75 11.41 -0.39 -1.41
N PHE A 76 10.67 -0.95 -2.35
CA PHE A 76 11.11 -1.10 -3.73
C PHE A 76 10.27 -0.22 -4.65
N VAL A 77 10.96 0.64 -5.41
CA VAL A 77 10.41 1.39 -6.53
C VAL A 77 10.67 0.61 -7.80
N THR A 78 9.59 0.17 -8.46
CA THR A 78 9.68 -0.68 -9.64
C THR A 78 10.11 0.12 -10.87
N PRO A 79 10.76 -0.51 -11.87
CA PRO A 79 10.67 -0.02 -13.24
C PRO A 79 9.20 0.18 -13.64
N ALA A 80 8.94 1.18 -14.48
CA ALA A 80 7.58 1.47 -14.91
C ALA A 80 6.98 0.35 -15.78
N VAL A 81 5.72 0.01 -15.50
CA VAL A 81 4.89 -0.95 -16.24
C VAL A 81 3.68 -0.20 -16.78
N ASP A 82 3.49 -0.18 -18.10
CA ASP A 82 2.41 0.55 -18.77
C ASP A 82 2.27 2.02 -18.33
N GLY A 83 3.42 2.67 -18.08
CA GLY A 83 3.48 4.08 -17.65
C GLY A 83 3.34 4.30 -16.14
N TRP A 84 3.13 3.25 -15.36
CA TRP A 84 2.99 3.30 -13.90
C TRP A 84 4.25 2.82 -13.19
N THR A 85 4.73 3.62 -12.24
CA THR A 85 5.77 3.21 -11.29
C THR A 85 5.10 2.84 -9.97
N LEU A 86 5.46 1.67 -9.44
CA LEU A 86 4.91 1.17 -8.18
C LEU A 86 5.96 1.30 -7.08
N VAL A 87 5.51 1.65 -5.89
CA VAL A 87 6.32 1.70 -4.67
C VAL A 87 5.73 0.72 -3.69
N THR A 88 6.46 -0.35 -3.37
CA THR A 88 5.95 -1.46 -2.57
C THR A 88 6.85 -1.79 -1.39
N GLY A 89 6.25 -2.17 -0.27
CA GLY A 89 6.96 -2.51 0.95
C GLY A 89 5.99 -2.74 2.10
N PHE A 90 6.31 -3.69 2.97
CA PHE A 90 5.47 -4.00 4.14
C PHE A 90 5.38 -2.83 5.14
N GLU A 91 6.39 -1.97 5.18
CA GLU A 91 6.45 -0.79 6.07
C GLU A 91 5.73 0.44 5.50
N LEU A 92 5.17 0.36 4.28
CA LEU A 92 4.43 1.48 3.70
C LEU A 92 3.04 1.61 4.35
N PRO A 93 2.57 2.85 4.58
CA PRO A 93 1.19 3.07 4.99
C PRO A 93 0.21 2.59 3.90
N PRO A 94 -0.96 2.07 4.28
CA PRO A 94 -1.42 1.95 5.66
C PRO A 94 -0.82 0.74 6.39
N SER A 95 -0.51 0.92 7.67
CA SER A 95 0.14 -0.07 8.55
C SER A 95 -0.58 -0.28 9.89
N ASN A 96 -1.61 0.54 10.18
CA ASN A 96 -2.48 0.39 11.34
C ASN A 96 -3.97 0.62 10.99
N ASN A 97 -4.82 0.65 12.01
CA ASN A 97 -6.26 0.70 11.84
C ASN A 97 -6.80 2.10 11.44
N ASP A 98 -6.02 3.17 11.55
CA ASP A 98 -6.47 4.51 11.11
C ASP A 98 -6.00 4.82 9.69
N VAL A 99 -6.52 3.99 8.78
CA VAL A 99 -6.19 4.00 7.36
C VAL A 99 -6.32 5.39 6.75
N ARG A 100 -7.40 6.10 7.08
CA ARG A 100 -7.66 7.43 6.54
C ARG A 100 -6.56 8.42 6.93
N ARG A 101 -6.14 8.45 8.21
CA ARG A 101 -5.10 9.38 8.66
C ARG A 101 -3.79 9.12 7.93
N GLU A 102 -3.40 7.85 7.79
CA GLU A 102 -2.11 7.50 7.17
C GLU A 102 -2.08 7.70 5.65
N VAL A 103 -3.23 7.53 4.98
CA VAL A 103 -3.29 7.49 3.52
C VAL A 103 -3.71 8.81 2.90
N ALA A 104 -4.73 9.49 3.43
CA ALA A 104 -5.43 10.52 2.67
C ALA A 104 -4.51 11.69 2.25
N GLN A 105 -3.78 12.28 3.19
CA GLN A 105 -2.91 13.42 2.89
C GLN A 105 -1.73 13.04 1.98
N PRO A 106 -0.92 12.00 2.26
CA PRO A 106 0.16 11.60 1.36
C PRO A 106 -0.33 11.27 -0.06
N LEU A 107 -1.50 10.65 -0.18
CA LEU A 107 -2.12 10.32 -1.47
C LEU A 107 -2.50 11.58 -2.25
N GLU A 108 -3.09 12.57 -1.59
CA GLU A 108 -3.39 13.86 -2.20
C GLU A 108 -2.09 14.57 -2.65
N GLU A 109 -1.06 14.64 -1.81
CA GLU A 109 0.23 15.25 -2.13
C GLU A 109 0.94 14.57 -3.33
N LEU A 110 0.93 13.24 -3.37
CA LEU A 110 1.46 12.49 -4.50
C LEU A 110 0.65 12.74 -5.77
N SER A 111 -0.67 12.78 -5.68
CA SER A 111 -1.52 13.07 -6.84
C SER A 111 -1.39 14.50 -7.34
N GLN A 112 -1.03 15.45 -6.47
CA GLN A 112 -0.72 16.82 -6.86
C GLN A 112 0.58 16.88 -7.68
N THR A 113 1.56 16.04 -7.33
CA THR A 113 2.86 15.93 -7.99
C THR A 113 2.77 15.17 -9.32
N PHE A 114 2.11 14.01 -9.33
CA PHE A 114 2.08 13.08 -10.47
C PHE A 114 0.75 13.09 -11.25
N GLY A 115 -0.19 13.96 -10.89
CA GLY A 115 -1.53 14.05 -11.49
C GLY A 115 -2.54 13.06 -10.91
N GLU A 116 -2.09 11.84 -10.60
CA GLU A 116 -2.87 10.79 -9.95
C GLU A 116 -1.97 9.98 -9.00
N ALA A 117 -2.54 9.50 -7.90
CA ALA A 117 -1.89 8.52 -7.03
C ALA A 117 -2.92 7.52 -6.52
N GLN A 118 -2.50 6.27 -6.40
CA GLN A 118 -3.31 5.17 -5.91
C GLN A 118 -2.54 4.41 -4.83
N VAL A 119 -3.24 3.81 -3.87
CA VAL A 119 -2.67 2.89 -2.89
C VAL A 119 -3.56 1.67 -2.74
N PHE A 120 -2.93 0.54 -2.47
CA PHE A 120 -3.57 -0.74 -2.27
C PHE A 120 -2.85 -1.50 -1.15
N SER A 121 -3.60 -2.23 -0.33
CA SER A 121 -3.03 -3.10 0.70
C SER A 121 -3.89 -4.34 0.92
N THR A 122 -3.22 -5.47 1.16
CA THR A 122 -3.89 -6.72 1.55
C THR A 122 -3.14 -7.41 2.68
N HIS A 123 -3.85 -7.97 3.66
CA HIS A 123 -3.27 -8.85 4.67
C HIS A 123 -4.25 -9.93 5.15
N ARG A 124 -4.23 -11.08 4.48
CA ARG A 124 -5.16 -12.21 4.67
C ARG A 124 -5.25 -12.83 6.08
N ILE A 125 -4.27 -12.61 6.96
CA ILE A 125 -4.34 -13.16 8.33
C ILE A 125 -5.44 -12.48 9.14
N VAL A 126 -5.60 -11.17 8.93
CA VAL A 126 -6.59 -10.33 9.61
C VAL A 126 -7.69 -9.87 8.66
N ASP A 127 -7.68 -10.41 7.43
CA ASP A 127 -8.60 -10.07 6.34
C ASP A 127 -8.68 -8.56 6.10
N TYR A 128 -7.51 -7.92 6.01
CA TYR A 128 -7.36 -6.48 5.85
C TYR A 128 -7.22 -6.10 4.39
N HIS A 129 -8.08 -5.22 3.89
CA HIS A 129 -8.15 -4.81 2.49
C HIS A 129 -8.32 -3.31 2.37
N VAL A 130 -7.44 -2.65 1.63
CA VAL A 130 -7.49 -1.20 1.41
C VAL A 130 -7.25 -0.88 -0.05
N TRP A 131 -8.01 0.08 -0.58
CA TRP A 131 -7.66 0.80 -1.79
C TRP A 131 -8.09 2.26 -1.71
N ALA A 132 -7.30 3.15 -2.29
CA ALA A 132 -7.67 4.56 -2.41
C ALA A 132 -7.04 5.19 -3.65
N LYS A 133 -7.69 6.25 -4.14
CA LYS A 133 -7.28 7.01 -5.31
C LYS A 133 -7.48 8.51 -5.06
N ALA A 134 -6.47 9.29 -5.39
CA ALA A 134 -6.54 10.75 -5.44
C ALA A 134 -6.10 11.25 -6.82
N VAL A 135 -6.72 12.33 -7.27
CA VAL A 135 -6.45 12.98 -8.56
C VAL A 135 -6.30 14.47 -8.33
N GLN A 136 -5.21 15.05 -8.83
CA GLN A 136 -4.92 16.49 -8.75
C GLN A 136 -5.09 17.08 -7.34
N GLY A 137 -4.54 16.41 -6.33
CA GLY A 137 -4.57 16.89 -4.94
C GLY A 137 -5.88 16.64 -4.20
N LYS A 138 -6.79 15.83 -4.75
CA LYS A 138 -8.09 15.55 -4.14
C LYS A 138 -8.34 14.05 -4.04
N LEU A 139 -8.69 13.59 -2.84
CA LEU A 139 -9.20 12.24 -2.64
C LEU A 139 -10.48 12.04 -3.47
N ILE A 140 -10.47 11.00 -4.32
CA ILE A 140 -11.62 10.60 -5.14
C ILE A 140 -12.37 9.45 -4.49
N ARG A 141 -11.62 8.45 -4.02
CA ARG A 141 -12.16 7.23 -3.41
C ARG A 141 -11.19 6.74 -2.34
N GLY A 142 -11.72 6.28 -1.21
CA GLY A 142 -10.95 5.57 -0.19
C GLY A 142 -11.83 4.53 0.50
N TYR A 143 -11.35 3.30 0.53
CA TYR A 143 -12.03 2.20 1.20
C TYR A 143 -11.02 1.37 1.99
N GLY A 144 -11.39 0.97 3.19
CA GLY A 144 -10.60 0.11 4.05
C GLY A 144 -11.52 -0.78 4.90
N TYR A 145 -11.21 -2.07 4.93
CA TYR A 145 -11.97 -3.09 5.64
C TYR A 145 -11.02 -3.99 6.44
N LEU A 146 -11.46 -4.39 7.64
CA LEU A 146 -10.77 -5.31 8.53
C LEU A 146 -11.73 -6.44 8.92
N GLY A 147 -11.57 -7.61 8.30
CA GLY A 147 -12.45 -8.74 8.53
C GLY A 147 -12.28 -9.41 9.90
N GLU A 148 -11.12 -9.28 10.56
CA GLU A 148 -10.94 -9.78 11.95
C GLU A 148 -11.97 -9.19 12.93
N SER A 149 -12.33 -7.91 12.75
CA SER A 149 -13.38 -7.24 13.51
C SER A 149 -14.69 -7.11 12.75
N GLY A 150 -14.72 -7.51 11.47
CA GLY A 150 -15.83 -7.23 10.54
C GLY A 150 -16.14 -5.74 10.46
N GLU A 151 -15.10 -4.90 10.37
CA GLU A 151 -15.24 -3.44 10.41
C GLU A 151 -14.82 -2.74 9.10
N THR A 152 -15.65 -1.82 8.62
CA THR A 152 -15.29 -0.83 7.60
C THR A 152 -14.50 0.33 8.23
N LEU A 153 -13.17 0.19 8.25
CA LEU A 153 -12.25 1.19 8.79
C LEU A 153 -12.36 2.56 8.10
N TRP A 154 -12.58 2.56 6.78
CA TRP A 154 -12.67 3.79 5.98
C TRP A 154 -13.61 3.59 4.80
N ASN A 155 -14.49 4.57 4.57
CA ASN A 155 -15.32 4.64 3.38
C ASN A 155 -15.54 6.13 3.02
N ALA A 156 -14.89 6.60 1.95
CA ALA A 156 -14.95 7.98 1.50
C ALA A 156 -15.03 8.06 -0.03
N GLY A 157 -15.77 9.05 -0.52
CA GLY A 157 -16.07 9.20 -1.94
C GLY A 157 -17.11 8.19 -2.44
N ASP A 158 -17.73 8.52 -3.56
CA ASP A 158 -18.67 7.62 -4.24
C ASP A 158 -17.91 6.46 -4.90
N LEU A 159 -18.60 5.34 -5.09
CA LEU A 159 -18.06 4.22 -5.87
C LEU A 159 -17.67 4.70 -7.28
N THR A 160 -16.44 4.40 -7.67
CA THR A 160 -15.94 4.71 -9.02
C THR A 160 -16.68 3.88 -10.07
N PRO A 161 -16.78 4.34 -11.34
CA PRO A 161 -17.36 3.54 -12.42
C PRO A 161 -16.73 2.15 -12.55
N GLU A 162 -15.43 2.04 -12.28
CA GLU A 162 -14.69 0.79 -12.25
C GLU A 162 -15.16 -0.14 -11.12
N GLU A 163 -15.29 0.37 -9.88
CA GLU A 163 -15.85 -0.40 -8.77
C GLU A 163 -17.28 -0.86 -9.05
N GLN A 164 -18.13 0.01 -9.62
CA GLN A 164 -19.50 -0.35 -10.01
C GLN A 164 -19.52 -1.46 -11.08
N SER A 165 -18.61 -1.39 -12.06
CA SER A 165 -18.48 -2.41 -13.11
C SER A 165 -17.98 -3.75 -12.58
N LEU A 166 -17.23 -3.73 -11.47
CA LEU A 166 -16.82 -4.92 -10.73
C LEU A 166 -17.92 -5.48 -9.83
N GLY A 167 -19.07 -4.80 -9.72
CA GLY A 167 -20.16 -5.19 -8.82
C GLY A 167 -19.84 -4.96 -7.35
N ILE A 168 -18.91 -4.06 -7.03
CA ILE A 168 -18.56 -3.73 -5.65
C ILE A 168 -19.74 -2.97 -5.02
N ALA A 169 -20.34 -3.59 -4.01
CA ALA A 169 -21.44 -3.03 -3.22
C ALA A 169 -21.35 -3.51 -1.76
N PHE A 170 -20.24 -3.22 -1.10
CA PHE A 170 -20.03 -3.62 0.29
C PHE A 170 -20.95 -2.82 1.23
N VAL A 171 -21.51 -3.52 2.21
CA VAL A 171 -22.38 -2.92 3.23
C VAL A 171 -21.51 -2.16 4.23
N ASP A 172 -21.85 -0.91 4.53
CA ASP A 172 -21.26 -0.20 5.67
C ASP A 172 -22.00 -0.65 6.93
N GLU A 173 -21.39 -1.50 7.75
CA GLU A 173 -22.07 -2.02 8.95
C GLU A 173 -22.46 -0.90 9.94
N ARG A 174 -21.80 0.25 9.91
CA ARG A 174 -22.18 1.43 10.73
C ARG A 174 -23.47 2.09 10.24
N SER A 175 -23.87 1.83 9.01
CA SER A 175 -25.14 2.31 8.43
C SER A 175 -26.33 1.42 8.80
N LEU A 176 -26.08 0.21 9.29
CA LEU A 176 -27.09 -0.70 9.80
C LEU A 176 -27.40 -0.32 11.25
N LYS A 177 -28.68 -0.01 11.53
CA LYS A 177 -29.12 0.31 12.91
C LYS A 177 -29.12 -0.96 13.76
N ASP A 178 -28.78 -0.82 15.04
CA ASP A 178 -28.53 -1.84 16.08
C ASP A 178 -29.63 -2.92 16.34
N GLU A 179 -30.64 -3.10 15.49
CA GLU A 179 -31.84 -3.88 15.82
C GLU A 179 -31.92 -5.30 15.24
N GLU A 180 -30.97 -5.76 14.42
CA GLU A 180 -30.99 -7.14 13.92
C GLU A 180 -29.92 -8.02 14.58
N GLU A 181 -30.36 -8.77 15.60
CA GLU A 181 -29.65 -9.86 16.32
C GLU A 181 -29.14 -11.00 15.40
N SER A 182 -29.31 -10.84 14.08
CA SER A 182 -29.00 -11.75 12.98
C SER A 182 -27.73 -11.37 12.19
N TYR A 183 -26.95 -10.38 12.64
CA TYR A 183 -25.73 -9.91 11.93
C TYR A 183 -24.78 -11.04 11.51
N TRP A 184 -24.56 -12.03 12.38
CA TRP A 184 -23.67 -13.17 12.13
C TRP A 184 -24.29 -14.29 11.27
N GLU A 185 -25.58 -14.19 10.93
CA GLU A 185 -26.34 -15.23 10.20
C GLU A 185 -26.79 -14.76 8.80
N ARG A 186 -26.38 -13.56 8.38
CA ARG A 186 -26.75 -12.98 7.09
C ARG A 186 -25.77 -13.39 5.98
N ASP A 187 -26.20 -14.36 5.17
CA ASP A 187 -25.48 -14.83 3.97
C ASP A 187 -25.45 -13.79 2.82
N ASP A 188 -26.12 -12.64 2.97
CA ASP A 188 -26.22 -11.60 1.95
C ASP A 188 -25.28 -10.40 2.14
N ILE A 189 -24.47 -10.41 3.20
CA ILE A 189 -23.46 -9.36 3.45
C ILE A 189 -22.20 -9.68 2.64
N GLN A 190 -21.97 -8.90 1.59
CA GLN A 190 -20.73 -8.96 0.83
C GLN A 190 -19.65 -8.13 1.55
N THR A 191 -18.53 -8.79 1.87
CA THR A 191 -17.33 -8.15 2.45
C THR A 191 -16.22 -8.08 1.41
N ALA A 192 -15.29 -7.14 1.57
CA ALA A 192 -14.15 -7.02 0.68
C ALA A 192 -13.18 -8.21 0.86
N SER A 193 -12.48 -8.55 -0.22
CA SER A 193 -11.49 -9.63 -0.27
C SER A 193 -10.17 -9.16 -0.92
N GLU A 194 -9.12 -9.97 -0.81
CA GLU A 194 -7.83 -9.66 -1.45
C GLU A 194 -7.92 -9.66 -2.99
N ASP A 195 -8.89 -10.37 -3.55
CA ASP A 195 -9.15 -10.37 -5.00
C ASP A 195 -9.83 -9.08 -5.45
N ASP A 196 -10.68 -8.48 -4.63
CA ASP A 196 -11.29 -7.18 -4.93
C ASP A 196 -10.22 -6.10 -5.04
N VAL A 197 -9.23 -6.10 -4.14
CA VAL A 197 -8.09 -5.18 -4.20
C VAL A 197 -7.32 -5.32 -5.51
N MET A 198 -7.06 -6.56 -5.94
CA MET A 198 -6.38 -6.81 -7.22
C MET A 198 -7.22 -6.38 -8.42
N ASN A 199 -8.54 -6.58 -8.37
CA ASN A 199 -9.45 -6.20 -9.44
C ASN A 199 -9.58 -4.69 -9.57
N VAL A 200 -9.68 -3.97 -8.45
CA VAL A 200 -9.67 -2.49 -8.46
C VAL A 200 -8.32 -1.97 -8.98
N ALA A 201 -7.20 -2.53 -8.53
CA ALA A 201 -5.88 -2.15 -9.04
C ALA A 201 -5.75 -2.36 -10.56
N ARG A 202 -6.27 -3.49 -11.07
CA ARG A 202 -6.30 -3.78 -12.50
C ARG A 202 -7.15 -2.78 -13.28
N ALA A 203 -8.29 -2.36 -12.72
CA ALA A 203 -9.21 -1.45 -13.38
C ALA A 203 -8.71 0.00 -13.36
N TRP A 204 -8.03 0.42 -12.29
CA TRP A 204 -7.53 1.79 -12.13
C TRP A 204 -6.15 2.04 -12.75
N SER A 205 -5.27 1.05 -12.74
CA SER A 205 -3.91 1.19 -13.30
C SER A 205 -3.34 -0.17 -13.74
N VAL A 206 -2.61 -0.83 -12.85
CA VAL A 206 -1.96 -2.12 -13.08
C VAL A 206 -2.06 -2.98 -11.82
N ALA A 207 -2.38 -4.26 -12.01
CA ALA A 207 -2.36 -5.24 -10.92
C ALA A 207 -1.01 -5.95 -10.88
N PRO A 208 -0.25 -5.89 -9.77
CA PRO A 208 1.08 -6.49 -9.72
C PRO A 208 1.08 -8.01 -9.91
N CYS A 209 -0.03 -8.69 -9.62
CA CYS A 209 -0.17 -10.13 -9.82
C CYS A 209 -0.13 -10.55 -11.31
N ASP A 210 -0.31 -9.61 -12.25
CA ASP A 210 -0.28 -9.84 -13.69
C ASP A 210 1.14 -9.76 -14.29
N PHE A 211 2.12 -9.26 -13.55
CA PHE A 211 3.46 -8.95 -14.09
C PHE A 211 4.22 -10.17 -14.61
N LYS A 212 3.89 -11.37 -14.14
CA LYS A 212 4.43 -12.64 -14.68
C LYS A 212 4.21 -12.79 -16.19
N ASN A 213 3.17 -12.16 -16.73
CA ASN A 213 2.82 -12.21 -18.15
C ASN A 213 3.29 -10.97 -18.92
N TYR A 214 3.75 -9.93 -18.22
CA TYR A 214 4.18 -8.68 -18.84
C TYR A 214 5.57 -8.82 -19.46
N LYS A 215 5.75 -8.26 -20.65
CA LYS A 215 7.01 -8.29 -21.40
C LYS A 215 7.46 -6.86 -21.68
N PRO A 216 8.41 -6.30 -20.89
CA PRO A 216 8.87 -4.95 -21.13
C PRO A 216 9.66 -4.90 -22.44
N ARG A 217 9.62 -3.74 -23.11
CA ARG A 217 10.49 -3.46 -24.27
C ARG A 217 11.98 -3.47 -23.90
N GLU A 218 12.27 -3.05 -22.68
CA GLU A 218 13.62 -2.99 -22.12
C GLU A 218 13.56 -3.36 -20.63
N ARG A 219 14.48 -4.23 -20.19
CA ARG A 219 14.64 -4.53 -18.76
C ARG A 219 15.46 -3.44 -18.09
N LYS A 220 14.99 -2.97 -16.93
CA LYS A 220 15.67 -1.94 -16.12
C LYS A 220 15.77 -2.40 -14.68
N LEU A 221 16.74 -1.89 -13.96
CA LEU A 221 16.77 -1.97 -12.51
C LEU A 221 15.73 -0.99 -11.95
N GLY A 222 15.04 -1.40 -10.89
CA GLY A 222 14.34 -0.51 -9.99
C GLY A 222 15.27 0.05 -8.92
N ILE A 223 14.68 0.62 -7.88
CA ILE A 223 15.42 1.25 -6.78
C ILE A 223 14.91 0.67 -5.47
N LEU A 224 15.79 0.03 -4.71
CA LEU A 224 15.53 -0.32 -3.32
C LEU A 224 15.92 0.86 -2.44
N GLY A 225 15.14 1.14 -1.40
CA GLY A 225 15.48 2.10 -0.37
C GLY A 225 14.83 1.74 0.96
N SER A 226 15.14 2.54 1.98
CA SER A 226 14.50 2.45 3.29
C SER A 226 13.61 3.66 3.49
N HIS A 227 12.41 3.45 4.04
CA HIS A 227 11.58 4.55 4.52
C HIS A 227 12.23 5.16 5.77
N SER A 228 12.27 6.49 5.88
CA SER A 228 12.87 7.11 7.07
C SER A 228 11.94 6.97 8.28
N GLU A 229 12.47 6.58 9.45
CA GLU A 229 11.73 6.61 10.73
C GLU A 229 11.18 8.02 11.07
N LEU A 230 11.66 9.07 10.37
CA LEU A 230 11.22 10.45 10.58
C LEU A 230 9.81 10.71 10.03
N PHE A 231 9.32 9.95 9.07
CA PHE A 231 7.94 10.11 8.58
C PHE A 231 6.90 9.57 9.57
N THR A 232 7.28 8.58 10.40
CA THR A 232 6.46 8.11 11.53
C THR A 232 6.24 9.20 12.59
N ARG A 233 7.02 10.30 12.56
CA ARG A 233 6.87 11.44 13.48
C ARG A 233 5.97 12.56 12.96
N PHE A 234 5.53 12.50 11.71
CA PHE A 234 4.57 13.46 11.15
C PHE A 234 3.11 13.01 11.28
N PHE A 235 2.88 11.81 11.82
CA PHE A 235 1.56 11.34 12.24
C PHE A 235 1.52 11.27 13.77
N PRO A 236 0.95 12.28 14.45
CA PRO A 236 0.72 12.22 15.89
C PRO A 236 -0.33 11.15 16.26
#